data_AF-A0A6C9QJF5-F1
#
_entry.id   AF-A0A6C9QJF5-F1
#
_cell.length_a   1.000
_cell.length_b   1.000
_cell.length_c   1.000
_cell.angle_alpha   90.00
_cell.angle_beta   90.00
_cell.angle_gamma   90.00
#
_symmetry.space_group_name_H-M   'P 1'
#
loop_
_entity.id
_entity.type
_entity.pdbx_description
1 polymer ?
#
loop_
_entity_poly.entity_id
_entity_poly.type
_entity_poly.pdbx_seq_one_letter_code
_entity_poly.pdbx_strand_id
1 'polypeptide(L)'
;VGALIAAVASMKIFAGSEVSIFTLEKAYSAGVTPEQSQTLINQAALAEFMRGLGFVPLIATTALATGVYAVAGFTFVYAVGYLSPNLMVAAVLGAVVISAEVLLLRSIGKWLGRYPSVRNASDNIRNAMNMLMEVALLVGSIFAAIKMAGYTGFSIAVAIYFLNESLGRPVQKMAAPVVAVMITGILLNVLYWFGLFVPA
;
A
#
# COMPACT_ATOMS: atom_id res chain seq x y z
N VAL A 1 -11.19 12.54 14.09
CA VAL A 1 -10.24 11.54 13.55
C VAL A 1 -8.87 12.14 13.26
N GLY A 2 -8.77 13.23 12.49
CA GLY A 2 -7.47 13.90 12.20
C GLY A 2 -6.63 14.23 13.43
N ALA A 3 -7.25 14.73 14.50
CA ALA A 3 -6.57 14.99 15.77
C ALA A 3 -5.88 13.75 16.37
N LEU A 4 -6.56 12.60 16.34
CA LEU A 4 -6.05 11.35 16.90
C LEU A 4 -4.91 10.79 16.03
N ILE A 5 -5.03 10.85 14.71
CA ILE A 5 -4.00 10.37 13.80
C ILE A 5 -2.70 11.18 13.97
N ALA A 6 -2.81 12.52 13.98
CA ALA A 6 -1.65 13.38 14.17
C ALA A 6 -1.03 13.22 15.58
N ALA A 7 -1.86 13.04 16.61
CA ALA A 7 -1.41 12.77 17.96
C ALA A 7 -0.63 11.45 18.06
N VAL A 8 -1.14 10.36 17.48
CA VAL A 8 -0.47 9.05 17.51
C VAL A 8 0.82 9.05 16.66
N ALA A 9 0.82 9.75 15.53
CA ALA A 9 2.02 9.96 14.73
C ALA A 9 3.10 10.76 15.50
N SER A 10 2.71 11.79 16.23
CA SER A 10 3.61 12.60 17.08
C SER A 10 4.15 11.80 18.28
N MET A 11 3.39 10.82 18.79
CA MET A 11 3.85 9.91 19.85
C MET A 11 4.86 8.85 19.38
N LYS A 12 5.27 8.86 18.10
CA LYS A 12 6.23 7.91 17.49
C LYS A 12 5.77 6.44 17.49
N ILE A 13 4.48 6.20 17.74
CA ILE A 13 3.89 4.86 17.79
C ILE A 13 3.51 4.39 16.38
N PHE A 14 3.27 5.32 15.45
CA PHE A 14 2.69 5.01 14.15
C PHE A 14 3.32 5.82 13.03
N ALA A 15 3.72 5.13 11.96
CA ALA A 15 4.05 5.75 10.68
C ALA A 15 2.90 5.52 9.68
N GLY A 16 2.49 6.58 9.00
CA GLY A 16 1.35 6.63 8.09
C GLY A 16 1.54 5.92 6.76
N SER A 17 2.77 5.63 6.32
CA SER A 17 3.02 4.81 5.13
C SER A 17 4.40 4.18 5.11
N GLU A 18 4.60 3.21 4.21
CA GLU A 18 5.89 2.56 3.95
C GLU A 18 6.98 3.56 3.53
N VAL A 19 6.61 4.72 3.00
CA VAL A 19 7.56 5.77 2.59
C VAL A 19 8.17 6.49 3.81
N SER A 20 7.40 6.63 4.89
CA SER A 20 7.86 7.27 6.13
C SER A 20 8.31 6.28 7.20
N ILE A 21 7.87 5.02 7.17
CA ILE A 21 8.13 4.08 8.27
C ILE A 21 9.63 3.78 8.44
N PHE A 22 10.34 3.49 7.35
CA PHE A 22 11.78 3.13 7.42
C PHE A 22 12.67 4.34 7.71
N THR A 23 12.25 5.54 7.26
CA THR A 23 12.98 6.79 7.53
C THR A 23 12.78 7.25 8.97
N LEU A 24 11.56 7.09 9.50
CA LEU A 24 11.25 7.36 10.91
C LEU A 24 11.87 6.33 11.85
N GLU A 25 11.87 5.05 11.49
CA GLU A 25 12.56 4.00 12.25
C GLU A 25 14.05 4.35 12.41
N LYS A 26 14.71 4.74 11.31
CA LYS A 26 16.10 5.22 11.35
C LYS A 26 16.26 6.49 12.17
N ALA A 27 15.31 7.42 12.11
CA ALA A 27 15.33 8.65 12.90
C ALA A 27 15.17 8.41 14.41
N TYR A 28 14.53 7.31 14.81
CA TYR A 28 14.24 6.96 16.20
C TYR A 28 15.11 5.83 16.77
N SER A 29 15.93 5.20 15.94
CA SER A 29 16.89 4.18 16.36
C SER A 29 17.97 4.76 17.29
N ALA A 30 18.32 4.00 18.34
CA ALA A 30 19.31 4.41 19.32
C ALA A 30 20.70 4.56 18.67
N GLY A 31 21.21 5.80 18.60
CA GLY A 31 22.54 6.10 18.05
C GLY A 31 22.63 7.33 17.15
N VAL A 32 21.51 8.00 16.85
CA VAL A 32 21.45 9.16 15.94
C VAL A 32 21.54 10.48 16.73
N THR A 33 22.35 11.42 16.26
CA THR A 33 22.43 12.76 16.88
C THR A 33 21.09 13.51 16.74
N PRO A 34 20.72 14.41 17.68
CA PRO A 34 19.43 15.11 17.63
C PRO A 34 19.19 15.86 16.31
N GLU A 35 20.24 16.36 15.67
CA GLU A 35 20.19 17.05 14.38
C GLU A 35 19.90 16.11 13.21
N GLN A 36 20.50 14.92 13.19
CA GLN A 36 20.25 13.90 12.16
C GLN A 36 18.84 13.31 12.28
N SER A 37 18.32 13.18 13.50
CA SER A 37 16.93 12.75 13.72
C SER A 37 15.94 13.75 13.09
N GLN A 38 16.16 15.05 13.28
CA GLN A 38 15.29 16.08 12.67
C GLN A 38 15.35 16.11 11.14
N THR A 39 16.53 15.95 10.54
CA THR A 39 16.63 15.94 9.07
C THR A 39 15.89 14.73 8.47
N LEU A 40 15.97 13.56 9.10
CA LEU A 40 15.26 12.36 8.68
C LEU A 40 13.73 12.50 8.86
N ILE A 41 13.27 13.12 9.94
CA ILE A 41 11.83 13.42 10.14
C ILE A 41 11.33 14.40 9.08
N ASN A 42 12.11 15.44 8.74
CA ASN A 42 11.76 16.37 7.67
C ASN A 42 11.70 15.68 6.31
N GLN A 43 12.65 14.78 6.02
CA GLN A 43 12.60 13.95 4.81
C GLN A 43 11.36 13.06 4.78
N ALA A 44 11.02 12.40 5.89
CA ALA A 44 9.83 11.56 6.00
C ALA A 44 8.55 12.37 5.77
N ALA A 45 8.44 13.56 6.36
CA ALA A 45 7.29 14.44 6.21
C ALA A 45 7.17 15.02 4.79
N LEU A 46 8.28 15.43 4.17
CA LEU A 46 8.30 15.87 2.78
C LEU A 46 7.89 14.72 1.85
N ALA A 47 8.35 13.50 2.10
CA ALA A 47 7.99 12.34 1.32
C ALA A 47 6.48 12.03 1.43
N GLU A 48 5.90 12.08 2.63
CA GLU A 48 4.45 11.97 2.83
C GLU A 48 3.67 13.10 2.15
N PHE A 49 4.18 14.33 2.20
CA PHE A 49 3.53 15.45 1.54
C PHE A 49 3.51 15.29 0.02
N MET A 50 4.64 14.92 -0.57
CA MET A 50 4.72 14.64 -2.01
C MET A 50 3.85 13.46 -2.42
N ARG A 51 3.80 12.41 -1.58
CA ARG A 51 2.90 11.26 -1.77
C ARG A 51 1.44 11.70 -1.74
N GLY A 52 1.05 12.47 -0.72
CA GLY A 52 -0.29 13.04 -0.57
C GLY A 52 -0.71 13.80 -1.82
N LEU A 53 0.13 14.72 -2.30
CA LEU A 53 -0.08 15.47 -3.54
C LEU A 53 -0.28 14.56 -4.77
N GLY A 54 0.58 13.55 -4.94
CA GLY A 54 0.51 12.62 -6.07
C GLY A 54 -0.78 11.80 -6.12
N PHE A 55 -1.37 11.51 -4.95
CA PHE A 55 -2.60 10.73 -4.84
C PHE A 55 -3.87 11.57 -4.63
N VAL A 56 -3.78 12.91 -4.57
CA VAL A 56 -4.96 13.79 -4.45
C VAL A 56 -6.04 13.45 -5.47
N PRO A 57 -5.74 13.30 -6.79
CA PRO A 57 -6.80 13.06 -7.75
C PRO A 57 -7.44 11.68 -7.57
N LEU A 58 -6.65 10.65 -7.24
CA LEU A 58 -7.16 9.30 -6.94
C LEU A 58 -8.07 9.29 -5.71
N ILE A 59 -7.67 9.95 -4.62
CA ILE A 59 -8.45 10.02 -3.37
C ILE A 59 -9.72 10.85 -3.60
N ALA A 60 -9.61 11.99 -4.26
CA ALA A 60 -10.73 12.89 -4.51
C ALA A 60 -11.79 12.26 -5.42
N THR A 61 -11.39 11.63 -6.54
CA THR A 61 -12.36 10.97 -7.44
C THR A 61 -13.05 9.80 -6.77
N THR A 62 -12.33 9.03 -5.95
CA THR A 62 -12.91 7.93 -5.17
C THR A 62 -13.92 8.47 -4.16
N ALA A 63 -13.54 9.46 -3.36
CA ALA A 63 -14.42 10.05 -2.35
C ALA A 63 -15.68 10.69 -2.95
N LEU A 64 -15.55 11.33 -4.12
CA LEU A 64 -16.69 11.92 -4.84
C LEU A 64 -17.59 10.85 -5.46
N ALA A 65 -17.01 9.74 -5.94
CA ALA A 65 -17.77 8.65 -6.55
C ALA A 65 -18.51 7.80 -5.50
N THR A 66 -17.88 7.52 -4.35
CA THR A 66 -18.46 6.66 -3.30
C THR A 66 -19.22 7.45 -2.23
N GLY A 67 -18.99 8.76 -2.12
CA GLY A 67 -19.48 9.57 -1.01
C GLY A 67 -18.77 9.33 0.31
N VAL A 68 -17.75 8.46 0.34
CA VAL A 68 -16.99 8.10 1.55
C VAL A 68 -15.59 8.69 1.48
N TYR A 69 -15.27 9.59 2.41
CA TYR A 69 -13.93 10.15 2.53
C TYR A 69 -13.02 9.26 3.36
N ALA A 70 -11.75 9.12 2.93
CA ALA A 70 -10.78 8.29 3.63
C ALA A 70 -10.51 8.81 5.05
N VAL A 71 -10.31 7.89 6.00
CA VAL A 71 -10.12 8.20 7.44
C VAL A 71 -8.90 9.12 7.68
N ALA A 72 -7.84 8.94 6.90
CA ALA A 72 -6.63 9.78 6.95
C ALA A 72 -6.63 10.93 5.93
N GLY A 73 -7.75 11.15 5.24
CA GLY A 73 -7.93 12.17 4.22
C GLY A 73 -6.92 12.10 3.07
N PHE A 74 -6.36 13.24 2.67
CA PHE A 74 -5.27 13.31 1.68
C PHE A 74 -3.90 12.97 2.26
N THR A 75 -3.85 12.41 3.46
CA THR A 75 -2.64 11.96 4.16
C THR A 75 -1.71 13.08 4.62
N PHE A 76 -2.05 14.36 4.41
CA PHE A 76 -1.29 15.50 4.91
C PHE A 76 -1.28 15.57 6.44
N VAL A 77 -2.26 14.94 7.10
CA VAL A 77 -2.30 14.77 8.56
C VAL A 77 -1.03 14.09 9.12
N TYR A 78 -0.38 13.21 8.35
CA TYR A 78 0.86 12.55 8.79
C TYR A 78 2.06 13.50 8.72
N ALA A 79 2.21 14.25 7.63
CA ALA A 79 3.27 15.25 7.51
C ALA A 79 3.21 16.29 8.64
N VAL A 80 1.99 16.73 8.98
CA VAL A 80 1.75 17.66 10.09
C VAL A 80 1.97 17.00 11.45
N GLY A 81 1.57 15.74 11.61
CA GLY A 81 1.84 14.96 12.83
C GLY A 81 3.33 14.81 13.10
N TYR A 82 4.14 14.51 12.08
CA TYR A 82 5.59 14.32 12.22
C TYR A 82 6.36 15.61 12.54
N LEU A 83 5.95 16.74 11.97
CA LEU A 83 6.59 18.04 12.25
C LEU A 83 6.13 18.69 13.56
N SER A 84 5.11 18.15 14.21
CA SER A 84 4.52 18.78 15.39
C SER A 84 5.39 18.58 16.66
N PRO A 85 5.70 19.66 17.41
CA PRO A 85 6.59 19.58 18.57
C PRO A 85 5.90 19.07 19.85
N ASN A 86 4.56 19.05 19.91
CA ASN A 86 3.81 18.64 21.09
C ASN A 86 2.48 17.99 20.69
N LEU A 87 2.04 16.99 21.46
CA LEU A 87 0.82 16.21 21.28
C LEU A 87 -0.44 17.07 21.10
N MET A 88 -0.61 18.11 21.93
CA MET A 88 -1.79 18.98 21.82
C MET A 88 -1.77 19.81 20.53
N VAL A 89 -0.58 20.26 20.12
CA VAL A 89 -0.40 21.00 18.86
C VAL A 89 -0.64 20.08 17.66
N ALA A 90 -0.14 18.85 17.72
CA ALA A 90 -0.39 17.80 16.73
C ALA A 90 -1.89 17.56 16.55
N ALA A 91 -2.61 17.41 17.67
CA ALA A 91 -4.04 17.14 17.67
C ALA A 91 -4.85 18.29 17.06
N VAL A 92 -4.55 19.54 17.42
CA VAL A 92 -5.24 20.71 16.88
C VAL A 92 -4.93 20.88 15.40
N LEU A 93 -3.65 20.82 15.01
CA LEU A 93 -3.27 20.97 13.61
C LEU A 93 -3.85 19.84 12.75
N GLY A 94 -3.81 18.60 13.22
CA GLY A 94 -4.43 17.47 12.53
C GLY A 94 -5.94 17.60 12.37
N ALA A 95 -6.64 18.17 13.37
CA ALA A 95 -8.07 18.48 13.26
C ALA A 95 -8.34 19.55 12.19
N VAL A 96 -7.55 20.62 12.19
CA VAL A 96 -7.68 21.73 11.24
C VAL A 96 -7.41 21.23 9.81
N VAL A 97 -6.36 20.44 9.60
CA VAL A 97 -5.99 19.89 8.29
C VAL A 97 -7.13 19.04 7.72
N ILE A 98 -7.62 18.04 8.44
CA ILE A 98 -8.71 17.19 7.93
C ILE A 98 -9.98 18.00 7.69
N SER A 99 -10.29 18.96 8.56
CA SER A 99 -11.47 19.83 8.36
C SER A 99 -11.32 20.66 7.08
N ALA A 100 -10.14 21.24 6.85
CA ALA A 100 -9.84 21.99 5.64
C ALA A 100 -9.88 21.10 4.39
N GLU A 101 -9.29 19.90 4.44
CA GLU A 101 -9.31 18.93 3.34
C GLU A 101 -10.74 18.58 2.92
N VAL A 102 -11.62 18.32 3.89
CA VAL A 102 -13.03 17.99 3.62
C VAL A 102 -13.79 19.15 3.01
N LEU A 103 -13.56 20.38 3.47
CA LEU A 103 -14.17 21.58 2.89
C LEU A 103 -13.66 21.84 1.46
N LEU A 104 -12.38 21.59 1.22
CA LEU A 104 -11.71 21.78 -0.07
C LEU A 104 -12.04 20.67 -1.09
N LEU A 105 -12.49 19.49 -0.67
CA LEU A 105 -12.84 18.37 -1.56
C LEU A 105 -13.75 18.78 -2.72
N ARG A 106 -14.79 19.58 -2.43
CA ARG A 106 -15.73 20.02 -3.47
C ARG A 106 -15.05 20.92 -4.50
N SER A 107 -14.12 21.77 -4.06
CA SER A 107 -13.34 22.65 -4.94
C SER A 107 -12.35 21.85 -5.79
N ILE A 108 -11.61 20.94 -5.16
CA ILE A 108 -10.67 20.03 -5.82
C ILE A 108 -11.40 19.18 -6.86
N GLY A 109 -12.59 18.65 -6.54
CA GLY A 109 -13.42 17.90 -7.48
C GLY A 109 -13.80 18.70 -8.72
N LYS A 110 -14.24 19.95 -8.55
CA LYS A 110 -14.54 20.84 -9.68
C LYS A 110 -13.29 21.15 -10.51
N TRP A 111 -12.15 21.37 -9.87
CA TRP A 111 -10.88 21.63 -10.54
C TRP A 111 -10.41 20.42 -11.36
N LEU A 112 -10.49 19.21 -10.79
CA LEU A 112 -10.19 17.96 -11.48
C LEU A 112 -11.12 17.72 -12.68
N GLY A 113 -12.38 18.14 -12.60
CA GLY A 113 -13.31 18.12 -13.72
C GLY A 113 -12.86 19.02 -14.89
N ARG A 114 -12.13 20.10 -14.61
CA ARG A 114 -11.59 21.03 -15.62
C ARG A 114 -10.27 20.53 -16.24
N TYR A 115 -9.51 19.71 -15.51
CA TYR A 115 -8.22 19.17 -15.96
C TYR A 115 -8.26 17.64 -16.08
N PRO A 116 -8.86 17.11 -17.17
CA PRO A 116 -9.04 15.67 -17.36
C PRO A 116 -7.71 14.90 -17.46
N SER A 117 -6.61 15.52 -17.89
CA SER A 117 -5.29 14.89 -17.93
C SER A 117 -4.80 14.45 -16.54
N VAL A 118 -5.03 15.26 -15.50
CA VAL A 118 -4.66 14.94 -14.11
C VAL A 118 -5.50 13.79 -13.56
N ARG A 119 -6.79 13.76 -13.92
CA ARG A 119 -7.68 12.63 -13.59
C ARG A 119 -7.22 11.34 -14.28
N ASN A 120 -6.95 11.40 -15.58
CA ASN A 120 -6.48 10.26 -16.36
C ASN A 120 -5.15 9.70 -15.82
N ALA A 121 -4.25 10.57 -15.35
CA ALA A 121 -3.01 10.13 -14.70
C ALA A 121 -3.31 9.28 -13.45
N SER A 122 -4.32 9.64 -12.64
CA SER A 122 -4.72 8.83 -11.49
C SER A 122 -5.43 7.53 -11.87
N ASP A 123 -6.23 7.52 -12.94
CA ASP A 123 -6.81 6.27 -13.45
C ASP A 123 -5.73 5.32 -13.98
N ASN A 124 -4.70 5.86 -14.63
CA ASN A 124 -3.52 5.09 -15.03
C ASN A 124 -2.75 4.54 -13.83
N ILE A 125 -2.60 5.31 -12.75
CA ILE A 125 -2.00 4.82 -11.49
C ILE A 125 -2.84 3.65 -10.94
N ARG A 126 -4.18 3.74 -10.95
CA ARG A 126 -5.06 2.65 -10.51
C ARG A 126 -4.89 1.39 -11.34
N ASN A 127 -4.84 1.53 -12.67
CA ASN A 127 -4.60 0.41 -13.57
C ASN A 127 -3.21 -0.20 -13.37
N ALA A 128 -2.19 0.64 -13.20
CA ALA A 128 -0.83 0.21 -12.91
C ALA A 128 -0.74 -0.54 -11.58
N MET A 129 -1.45 -0.11 -10.53
CA MET A 129 -1.52 -0.85 -9.25
C MET A 129 -2.09 -2.26 -9.46
N ASN A 130 -3.18 -2.38 -10.22
CA ASN A 130 -3.78 -3.68 -10.49
C ASN A 130 -2.83 -4.60 -11.28
N MET A 131 -2.22 -4.08 -12.35
CA MET A 131 -1.29 -4.82 -13.19
C MET A 131 -0.01 -5.21 -12.43
N LEU A 132 0.54 -4.30 -11.63
CA LEU A 132 1.73 -4.55 -10.82
C LEU A 132 1.47 -5.67 -9.81
N MET A 133 0.31 -5.68 -9.13
CA MET A 133 -0.05 -6.76 -8.22
C MET A 133 -0.17 -8.11 -8.94
N GLU A 134 -0.83 -8.14 -10.11
CA GLU A 134 -0.97 -9.38 -10.90
C GLU A 134 0.40 -9.96 -11.30
N VAL A 135 1.30 -9.13 -11.82
CA VAL A 135 2.64 -9.54 -12.25
C VAL A 135 3.52 -9.92 -11.05
N ALA A 136 3.52 -9.12 -9.99
CA ALA A 136 4.34 -9.38 -8.80
C ALA A 136 3.92 -10.69 -8.11
N LEU A 137 2.62 -10.92 -7.94
CA LEU A 137 2.11 -12.15 -7.34
C LEU A 137 2.37 -13.35 -8.25
N LEU A 138 2.25 -13.22 -9.58
CA LEU A 138 2.56 -14.29 -10.51
C LEU A 138 4.03 -14.71 -10.45
N VAL A 139 4.94 -13.74 -10.56
CA VAL A 139 6.39 -13.99 -10.53
C VAL A 139 6.82 -14.56 -9.17
N GLY A 140 6.36 -13.95 -8.06
CA GLY A 140 6.65 -14.44 -6.72
C GLY A 140 6.12 -15.86 -6.46
N SER A 141 4.92 -16.15 -6.94
CA SER A 141 4.30 -17.48 -6.89
C SER A 141 5.15 -18.51 -7.65
N ILE A 142 5.59 -18.20 -8.86
CA ILE A 142 6.46 -19.07 -9.66
C ILE A 142 7.78 -19.38 -8.93
N PHE A 143 8.45 -18.35 -8.38
CA PHE A 143 9.68 -18.57 -7.61
C PHE A 143 9.45 -19.42 -6.36
N ALA A 144 8.31 -19.23 -5.67
CA ALA A 144 7.95 -20.05 -4.53
C ALA A 144 7.74 -21.52 -4.92
N ALA A 145 7.03 -21.79 -6.02
CA ALA A 145 6.82 -23.15 -6.53
C ALA A 145 8.13 -23.83 -6.94
N ILE A 146 9.04 -23.10 -7.60
CA ILE A 146 10.38 -23.59 -7.96
C ILE A 146 11.17 -23.92 -6.70
N LYS A 147 11.11 -23.09 -5.66
CA LYS A 147 11.80 -23.33 -4.39
C LYS A 147 11.27 -24.56 -3.64
N MET A 148 9.98 -24.91 -3.80
CA MET A 148 9.37 -26.07 -3.13
C MET A 148 9.75 -27.41 -3.76
N ALA A 149 9.78 -27.51 -5.09
CA ALA A 149 9.97 -28.80 -5.78
C ALA A 149 10.61 -28.68 -7.17
N GLY A 150 11.41 -27.63 -7.41
CA GLY A 150 12.07 -27.39 -8.69
C GLY A 150 11.08 -27.33 -9.86
N TYR A 151 11.40 -28.06 -10.94
CA TYR A 151 10.56 -28.12 -12.14
C TYR A 151 9.20 -28.78 -11.91
N THR A 152 9.10 -29.71 -10.94
CA THR A 152 7.84 -30.39 -10.60
C THR A 152 6.87 -29.42 -9.92
N GLY A 153 7.36 -28.62 -8.97
CA GLY A 153 6.55 -27.57 -8.33
C GLY A 153 6.09 -26.53 -9.35
N PHE A 154 7.00 -26.11 -10.23
CA PHE A 154 6.69 -25.19 -11.32
C PHE A 154 5.58 -25.72 -12.24
N SER A 155 5.71 -26.94 -12.76
CA SER A 155 4.75 -27.49 -13.72
C SER A 155 3.36 -27.67 -13.11
N ILE A 156 3.25 -28.11 -11.85
CA ILE A 156 1.98 -28.25 -11.14
C ILE A 156 1.34 -26.86 -10.91
N ALA A 157 2.11 -25.88 -10.44
CA ALA A 157 1.59 -24.53 -10.20
C ALA A 157 1.10 -23.86 -11.49
N VAL A 158 1.86 -24.00 -12.59
CA VAL A 158 1.47 -23.48 -13.91
C VAL A 158 0.24 -24.20 -14.45
N ALA A 159 0.14 -25.53 -14.29
CA ALA A 159 -1.02 -26.30 -14.71
C ALA A 159 -2.29 -25.85 -13.97
N ILE A 160 -2.23 -25.63 -12.65
CA ILE A 160 -3.37 -25.16 -11.85
C ILE A 160 -3.75 -23.72 -12.24
N TYR A 161 -2.76 -22.86 -12.48
CA TYR A 161 -3.01 -21.49 -12.94
C TYR A 161 -3.74 -21.46 -14.30
N PHE A 162 -3.27 -22.23 -15.27
CA PHE A 162 -3.93 -22.32 -16.59
C PHE A 162 -5.27 -23.03 -16.53
N LEU A 163 -5.45 -23.99 -15.61
CA LEU A 163 -6.76 -24.59 -15.37
C LEU A 163 -7.77 -23.55 -14.87
N ASN A 164 -7.35 -22.65 -13.98
CA ASN A 164 -8.21 -21.54 -13.58
C ASN A 164 -8.57 -20.63 -14.79
N GLU A 165 -7.60 -20.39 -15.67
CA GLU A 165 -7.82 -19.57 -16.87
C GLU A 165 -8.80 -20.24 -17.86
N SER A 166 -8.68 -21.56 -18.07
CA SER A 166 -9.54 -22.32 -18.99
C SER A 166 -10.96 -22.52 -18.46
N LEU A 167 -11.14 -22.58 -17.13
CA LEU A 167 -12.45 -22.67 -16.47
C LEU A 167 -13.21 -21.33 -16.44
N GLY A 168 -12.72 -20.29 -17.12
CA GLY A 168 -13.37 -18.98 -17.16
C GLY A 168 -13.05 -18.10 -15.95
N ARG A 169 -11.93 -18.36 -15.26
CA ARG A 169 -11.44 -17.63 -14.08
C ARG A 169 -12.40 -17.65 -12.89
N PRO A 170 -12.75 -18.84 -12.35
CA PRO A 170 -13.50 -18.93 -11.11
C PRO A 170 -12.77 -18.24 -9.95
N VAL A 171 -11.43 -18.31 -9.93
CA VAL A 171 -10.59 -17.52 -9.04
C VAL A 171 -10.19 -16.22 -9.73
N GLN A 172 -10.38 -15.09 -9.02
CA GLN A 172 -10.02 -13.76 -9.49
C GLN A 172 -8.53 -13.70 -9.87
N LYS A 173 -8.21 -13.01 -10.97
CA LYS A 173 -6.86 -12.91 -11.54
C LYS A 173 -5.75 -12.60 -10.53
N MET A 174 -6.00 -11.69 -9.59
CA MET A 174 -5.01 -11.32 -8.57
C MET A 174 -4.71 -12.46 -7.59
N ALA A 175 -5.71 -13.29 -7.27
CA ALA A 175 -5.57 -14.39 -6.33
C ALA A 175 -5.10 -15.69 -7.00
N ALA A 176 -5.35 -15.84 -8.31
CA ALA A 176 -5.11 -17.08 -9.04
C ALA A 176 -3.67 -17.62 -8.91
N PRO A 177 -2.59 -16.80 -9.04
CA PRO A 177 -1.23 -17.32 -8.90
C PRO A 177 -0.92 -17.81 -7.48
N VAL A 178 -1.37 -17.08 -6.46
CA VAL A 178 -1.11 -17.41 -5.06
C VAL A 178 -1.86 -18.68 -4.66
N VAL A 179 -3.13 -18.80 -5.08
CA VAL A 179 -3.94 -20.00 -4.85
C VAL A 179 -3.33 -21.21 -5.56
N ALA A 180 -2.88 -21.05 -6.80
CA ALA A 180 -2.24 -22.15 -7.53
C ALA A 180 -1.02 -22.70 -6.77
N VAL A 181 -0.16 -21.83 -6.24
CA VAL A 181 1.02 -22.26 -5.47
C VAL A 181 0.65 -22.86 -4.11
N MET A 182 -0.37 -22.33 -3.44
CA MET A 182 -0.84 -22.94 -2.19
C MET A 182 -1.34 -24.37 -2.43
N ILE A 183 -2.11 -24.60 -3.49
CA ILE A 183 -2.59 -25.93 -3.86
C ILE A 183 -1.40 -26.83 -4.23
N THR A 184 -0.42 -26.32 -5.00
CA THR A 184 0.81 -27.05 -5.29
C THR A 184 1.54 -27.46 -4.01
N GLY A 185 1.69 -26.56 -3.04
CA GLY A 185 2.32 -26.87 -1.76
C GLY A 185 1.58 -27.96 -0.98
N ILE A 186 0.24 -27.92 -0.97
CA ILE A 186 -0.58 -28.97 -0.35
C ILE A 186 -0.39 -30.30 -1.07
N LEU A 187 -0.43 -30.32 -2.41
CA LEU A 187 -0.22 -31.52 -3.21
C LEU A 187 1.16 -32.13 -2.98
N LEU A 188 2.22 -31.33 -2.97
CA LEU A 188 3.58 -31.80 -2.72
C LEU A 188 3.72 -32.44 -1.33
N ASN A 189 3.08 -31.87 -0.30
CA ASN A 189 3.05 -32.47 1.03
C ASN A 189 2.33 -33.83 1.04
N VAL A 190 1.22 -33.95 0.30
CA VAL A 190 0.50 -35.22 0.15
C VAL A 190 1.34 -36.25 -0.61
N LEU A 191 2.01 -35.85 -1.70
CA LEU A 191 2.90 -36.72 -2.48
C LEU A 191 4.10 -37.19 -1.64
N TYR A 192 4.64 -36.33 -0.78
CA TYR A 192 5.67 -36.70 0.18
C TYR A 192 5.17 -37.76 1.16
N TRP A 193 3.94 -37.62 1.66
CA TRP A 193 3.37 -38.59 2.60
C TRP A 193 3.13 -39.97 1.97
N PHE A 194 2.83 -40.03 0.68
CA PHE A 194 2.73 -41.28 -0.09
C PHE A 194 4.09 -41.83 -0.57
N GLY A 195 5.21 -41.19 -0.21
CA GLY A 195 6.56 -41.61 -0.62
C GLY A 195 6.87 -41.42 -2.11
N LEU A 196 5.99 -40.70 -2.84
CA LEU A 196 6.12 -40.47 -4.29
C LEU A 196 6.96 -39.22 -4.62
N PHE A 197 7.34 -38.43 -3.61
CA PHE A 197 8.13 -37.22 -3.75
C PHE A 197 9.13 -37.12 -2.59
N VAL A 198 10.40 -36.90 -2.89
CA VAL A 198 11.43 -36.54 -1.90
C VAL A 198 11.80 -35.08 -2.16
N PRO A 199 11.58 -34.16 -1.22
CA PRO A 199 12.05 -32.79 -1.36
C PRO A 199 13.58 -32.80 -1.44
N ALA A 200 14.12 -32.11 -2.44
CA ALA A 200 15.56 -31.91 -2.59
C ALA A 200 16.11 -30.96 -1.50
#